data_AF-A0A1J5WFG5-F1
#
_entry.id   AF-A0A1J5WFG5-F1
#
_cell.length_a   1.000
_cell.length_b   1.000
_cell.length_c   1.000
_cell.angle_alpha   90.00
_cell.angle_beta   90.00
_cell.angle_gamma   90.00
#
_symmetry.space_group_name_H-M   'P 1'
#
loop_
_entity.id
_entity.type
_entity.pdbx_description
1 polymer ?
#
loop_
_entity_poly.entity_id
_entity_poly.type
_entity_poly.pdbx_seq_one_letter_code
_entity_poly.pdbx_strand_id
1 'polypeptide(L)'
;VGRVKNMDLEDYAVGVITKMSLKDCGIEWLCLTAPRKEHVAEVLKQENPFCVGRVKNMVLREYAVGVLTKMSLKDCEIEWLCLTVSEEAHVAEVLKQEKPFCVGRVKNMDLEDYAVGVITKMSLKDCEIEEFYLSAFRRGHVAAVLAQEKPFCVGRRVGNMRLGGYAVDVITKMSLKECEIERLSLTAFRKEHVAAVLAQEKPFCVGRVKKMWFWDYAVGVITKMSLKDCEIEYLELITSEEAHVAGILKQEKPFC
;
A
#
# COMPACT_ATOMS: atom_id res chain seq x y z
N VAL A 1 3.20 10.34 31.85
CA VAL A 1 4.10 9.27 31.37
C VAL A 1 5.38 9.94 30.91
N GLY A 2 6.56 9.44 31.31
CA GLY A 2 7.84 9.95 30.79
C GLY A 2 7.92 9.81 29.26
N ARG A 3 8.92 10.42 28.61
CA ARG A 3 9.08 10.30 27.15
C ARG A 3 9.42 8.85 26.78
N VAL A 4 8.43 8.07 26.37
CA VAL A 4 8.60 6.70 25.84
C VAL A 4 9.08 6.81 24.41
N LYS A 5 10.26 6.26 24.13
CA LYS A 5 10.82 6.21 22.76
C LYS A 5 10.27 5.03 21.97
N ASN A 6 10.24 3.85 22.59
CA ASN A 6 9.80 2.61 21.94
C ASN A 6 8.64 2.02 22.72
N MET A 7 7.56 1.68 22.02
CA MET A 7 6.34 1.11 22.55
C MET A 7 5.96 -0.10 21.72
N ASP A 8 5.92 -1.25 22.38
CA ASP A 8 5.46 -2.51 21.80
C ASP A 8 4.28 -3.01 22.63
N LEU A 9 3.11 -3.13 21.99
CA LEU A 9 1.88 -3.59 22.62
C LEU A 9 1.36 -4.81 21.86
N GLU A 10 1.34 -5.93 22.55
CA GLU A 10 0.86 -7.20 22.01
C GLU A 10 -0.43 -7.64 22.70
N ASP A 11 -1.26 -8.36 21.96
CA ASP A 11 -2.53 -8.91 22.43
C ASP A 11 -3.43 -7.86 23.10
N TYR A 12 -3.99 -8.17 24.28
CA TYR A 12 -4.83 -7.25 25.03
C TYR A 12 -4.14 -5.94 25.42
N ALA A 13 -2.80 -5.88 25.42
CA ALA A 13 -2.08 -4.64 25.70
C ALA A 13 -2.34 -3.56 24.64
N VAL A 14 -2.74 -3.94 23.42
CA VAL A 14 -3.14 -2.99 22.37
C VAL A 14 -4.29 -2.09 22.85
N GLY A 15 -5.22 -2.60 23.66
CA GLY A 15 -6.32 -1.80 24.25
C GLY A 15 -5.84 -0.62 25.10
N VAL A 16 -4.70 -0.79 25.78
CA VAL A 16 -4.15 0.19 26.72
C VAL A 16 -3.78 1.50 26.03
N ILE A 17 -3.48 1.48 24.71
CA ILE A 17 -3.13 2.70 23.95
C ILE A 17 -4.21 3.79 24.06
N THR A 18 -5.48 3.40 24.19
CA THR A 18 -6.60 4.34 24.32
C THR A 18 -6.62 5.10 25.64
N LYS A 19 -5.90 4.60 26.66
CA LYS A 19 -5.77 5.25 27.98
C LYS A 19 -4.52 6.11 28.08
N MET A 20 -3.66 6.11 27.06
CA MET A 20 -2.42 6.86 27.05
C MET A 20 -2.63 8.26 26.43
N SER A 21 -2.03 9.28 27.05
CA SER A 21 -1.97 10.63 26.47
C SER A 21 -0.71 10.78 25.63
N LEU A 22 -0.81 10.48 24.32
CA LEU A 22 0.34 10.41 23.40
C LEU A 22 0.45 11.62 22.45
N LYS A 23 -0.49 12.56 22.49
CA LYS A 23 -0.57 13.68 21.53
C LYS A 23 0.73 14.47 21.36
N ASP A 24 1.45 14.71 22.46
CA ASP A 24 2.70 15.49 22.47
C ASP A 24 3.94 14.59 22.61
N CYS A 25 3.81 13.29 22.32
CA CYS A 25 4.92 12.34 22.35
C CYS A 25 5.62 12.28 20.99
N GLY A 26 6.94 12.18 21.03
CA GLY A 26 7.76 11.76 19.88
C GLY A 26 8.17 10.31 20.08
N ILE A 27 7.45 9.39 19.43
CA ILE A 27 7.69 7.95 19.50
C ILE A 27 8.65 7.57 18.36
N GLU A 28 9.75 6.91 18.68
CA GLU A 28 10.68 6.37 17.68
C GLU A 28 10.13 5.07 17.07
N TRP A 29 9.51 4.21 17.88
CA TRP A 29 8.90 2.95 17.44
C TRP A 29 7.57 2.68 18.15
N LEU A 30 6.48 2.54 17.40
CA LEU A 30 5.18 2.07 17.86
C LEU A 30 4.85 0.76 17.14
N CYS A 31 4.86 -0.35 17.85
CA CYS A 31 4.48 -1.66 17.34
C CYS A 31 3.20 -2.13 18.04
N LEU A 32 2.16 -2.44 17.27
CA LEU A 32 0.91 -3.04 17.78
C LEU A 32 0.67 -4.37 17.07
N THR A 33 0.56 -5.45 17.84
CA THR A 33 0.29 -6.80 17.31
C THR A 33 -0.94 -7.39 17.98
N ALA A 34 -1.97 -7.71 17.19
CA ALA A 34 -3.20 -8.30 17.71
C ALA A 34 -3.66 -9.49 16.86
N PRO A 35 -3.26 -10.72 17.19
CA PRO A 35 -3.64 -11.91 16.43
C PRO A 35 -5.13 -12.28 16.52
N ARG A 36 -5.87 -11.72 17.48
CA ARG A 36 -7.30 -12.01 17.68
C ARG A 36 -8.13 -10.76 17.78
N LYS A 37 -9.40 -10.85 17.34
CA LYS A 37 -10.34 -9.72 17.35
C LYS A 37 -10.57 -9.13 18.74
N GLU A 38 -10.62 -9.98 19.77
CA GLU A 38 -10.78 -9.56 21.17
C GLU A 38 -9.69 -8.59 21.66
N HIS A 39 -8.47 -8.68 21.13
CA HIS A 39 -7.31 -7.87 21.55
C HIS A 39 -7.48 -6.38 21.23
N VAL A 40 -8.24 -6.06 20.18
CA VAL A 40 -8.53 -4.67 19.76
C VAL A 40 -9.96 -4.23 20.10
N ALA A 41 -10.75 -5.07 20.76
CA ALA A 41 -12.17 -4.80 20.97
C ALA A 41 -12.42 -3.51 21.77
N GLU A 42 -11.56 -3.21 22.76
CA GLU A 42 -11.65 -1.94 23.50
C GLU A 42 -11.36 -0.73 22.60
N VAL A 43 -10.34 -0.84 21.72
CA VAL A 43 -9.98 0.24 20.80
C VAL A 43 -11.08 0.51 19.80
N LEU A 44 -11.64 -0.55 19.21
CA LEU A 44 -12.70 -0.44 18.20
C LEU A 44 -14.03 0.10 18.76
N LYS A 45 -14.27 -0.02 20.07
CA LYS A 45 -15.42 0.57 20.77
C LYS A 45 -15.27 2.08 21.00
N GLN A 46 -14.09 2.66 20.81
CA GLN A 46 -13.91 4.11 20.96
C GLN A 46 -14.78 4.86 19.95
N GLU A 47 -15.59 5.78 20.47
CA GLU A 47 -16.39 6.71 19.67
C GLU A 47 -15.51 7.87 19.18
N ASN A 48 -14.64 8.37 20.04
CA ASN A 48 -13.76 9.50 19.75
C ASN A 48 -12.39 9.00 19.30
N PRO A 49 -11.87 9.49 18.15
CA PRO A 49 -10.52 9.17 17.73
C PRO A 49 -9.46 9.66 18.72
N PHE A 50 -8.37 8.91 18.88
CA PHE A 50 -7.24 9.30 19.74
C PHE A 50 -5.99 9.63 18.92
N CYS A 51 -5.07 10.42 19.48
CA CYS A 51 -3.85 10.85 18.80
C CYS A 51 -2.62 10.15 19.41
N VAL A 52 -1.72 9.67 18.54
CA VAL A 52 -0.46 9.01 18.93
C VAL A 52 0.76 9.91 18.84
N GLY A 53 0.56 11.20 18.54
CA GLY A 53 1.64 12.18 18.40
C GLY A 53 2.46 11.97 17.12
N ARG A 54 3.75 12.31 17.18
CA ARG A 54 4.69 12.05 16.08
C ARG A 54 5.29 10.66 16.25
N VAL A 55 5.28 9.87 15.18
CA VAL A 55 5.79 8.49 15.21
C VAL A 55 6.81 8.34 14.10
N LYS A 56 8.04 7.93 14.43
CA LYS A 56 9.03 7.63 13.41
C LYS A 56 8.65 6.33 12.68
N ASN A 57 8.54 5.22 13.40
CA ASN A 57 8.14 3.93 12.81
C ASN A 57 6.88 3.41 13.47
N MET A 58 5.82 3.19 12.68
CA MET A 58 4.56 2.59 13.10
C MET A 58 4.38 1.25 12.41
N VAL A 59 4.34 0.17 13.18
CA VAL A 59 4.15 -1.20 12.69
C VAL A 59 2.86 -1.74 13.28
N LEU A 60 1.90 -2.11 12.44
CA LEU A 60 0.63 -2.71 12.87
C LEU A 60 0.46 -4.07 12.22
N ARG A 61 0.21 -5.09 13.04
CA ARG A 61 0.07 -6.48 12.59
C ARG A 61 -1.31 -7.03 12.90
N GLU A 62 -1.87 -7.76 11.95
CA GLU A 62 -3.15 -8.47 12.09
C GLU A 62 -4.30 -7.53 12.48
N TYR A 63 -5.14 -7.85 13.48
CA TYR A 63 -6.27 -7.01 13.87
C TYR A 63 -5.86 -5.60 14.35
N ALA A 64 -4.58 -5.39 14.71
CA ALA A 64 -4.09 -4.08 15.13
C ALA A 64 -4.16 -3.04 14.01
N VAL A 65 -4.20 -3.47 12.74
CA VAL A 65 -4.44 -2.58 11.59
C VAL A 65 -5.79 -1.85 11.70
N GLY A 66 -6.79 -2.49 12.32
CA GLY A 66 -8.09 -1.88 12.62
C GLY A 66 -8.01 -0.65 13.51
N VAL A 67 -6.96 -0.52 14.32
CA VAL A 67 -6.75 0.63 15.21
C VAL A 67 -6.63 1.95 14.44
N LEU A 68 -6.12 1.93 13.20
CA LEU A 68 -6.01 3.13 12.36
C LEU A 68 -7.35 3.85 12.19
N THR A 69 -8.45 3.10 12.11
CA THR A 69 -9.81 3.67 11.96
C THR A 69 -10.26 4.49 13.17
N LYS A 70 -9.56 4.35 14.29
CA LYS A 70 -9.83 5.03 15.57
C LYS A 70 -8.74 6.03 15.94
N MET A 71 -7.77 6.25 15.07
CA MET A 71 -6.73 7.27 15.27
C MET A 71 -7.11 8.59 14.57
N SER A 72 -6.85 9.71 15.24
CA SER A 72 -6.86 11.04 14.62
C SER A 72 -5.46 11.37 14.08
N LEU A 73 -5.19 10.95 12.84
CA LEU A 73 -3.86 11.10 12.24
C LEU A 73 -3.65 12.41 11.47
N LYS A 74 -4.65 13.30 11.38
CA LYS A 74 -4.58 14.53 10.57
C LYS A 74 -3.33 15.38 10.84
N ASP A 75 -2.96 15.52 12.11
CA ASP A 75 -1.79 16.30 12.54
C ASP A 75 -0.61 15.41 12.95
N CYS A 76 -0.70 14.10 12.69
CA CYS A 76 0.38 13.15 12.95
C CYS A 76 1.38 13.15 11.77
N GLU A 77 2.66 13.05 12.13
CA GLU A 77 3.77 12.80 11.20
C GLU A 77 4.21 11.36 11.41
N ILE A 78 4.20 10.56 10.35
CA ILE A 78 4.64 9.16 10.36
C ILE A 78 5.78 9.01 9.36
N GLU A 79 6.99 8.71 9.83
CA GLU A 79 8.12 8.51 8.90
C GLU A 79 7.99 7.17 8.15
N TRP A 80 7.56 6.10 8.82
CA TRP A 80 7.33 4.78 8.24
C TRP A 80 6.03 4.16 8.78
N LEU A 81 5.11 3.81 7.88
CA LEU A 81 3.91 3.03 8.19
C LEU A 81 4.04 1.64 7.58
N CYS A 82 4.11 0.60 8.41
CA CYS A 82 4.19 -0.80 7.98
C CYS A 82 2.96 -1.56 8.48
N LEU A 83 2.21 -2.16 7.55
CA LEU A 83 1.03 -2.98 7.84
C LEU A 83 1.23 -4.38 7.27
N THR A 84 1.14 -5.41 8.12
CA THR A 84 1.23 -6.81 7.70
C THR A 84 0.00 -7.57 8.19
N VAL A 85 -0.73 -8.20 7.26
CA VAL A 85 -1.95 -8.92 7.59
C VAL A 85 -2.06 -10.22 6.80
N SER A 86 -2.11 -11.34 7.52
CA SER A 86 -2.13 -12.68 6.93
C SER A 86 -3.54 -13.19 6.59
N GLU A 87 -4.59 -12.64 7.20
CA GLU A 87 -5.99 -13.08 7.02
C GLU A 87 -6.95 -11.94 6.67
N GLU A 88 -7.94 -12.21 5.81
CA GLU A 88 -8.95 -11.23 5.39
C GLU A 88 -9.74 -10.65 6.58
N ALA A 89 -10.05 -11.50 7.57
CA ALA A 89 -10.85 -11.12 8.74
C ALA A 89 -10.20 -10.00 9.56
N HIS A 90 -8.87 -9.87 9.50
CA HIS A 90 -8.10 -8.89 10.27
C HIS A 90 -8.25 -7.46 9.73
N VAL A 91 -8.56 -7.29 8.43
CA VAL A 91 -8.82 -5.98 7.80
C VAL A 91 -10.31 -5.68 7.62
N ALA A 92 -11.20 -6.59 7.99
CA ALA A 92 -12.63 -6.45 7.76
C ALA A 92 -13.20 -5.14 8.35
N GLU A 93 -12.78 -4.73 9.54
CA GLU A 93 -13.24 -3.47 10.16
C GLU A 93 -12.74 -2.21 9.41
N VAL A 94 -11.58 -2.29 8.78
CA VAL A 94 -11.04 -1.21 7.94
C VAL A 94 -11.80 -1.14 6.62
N LEU A 95 -12.03 -2.29 5.97
CA LEU A 95 -12.72 -2.35 4.69
C LEU A 95 -14.21 -1.95 4.77
N LYS A 96 -14.82 -2.07 5.95
CA LYS A 96 -16.17 -1.57 6.24
C LYS A 96 -16.27 -0.04 6.26
N GLN A 97 -15.17 0.70 6.36
CA GLN A 97 -15.21 2.16 6.35
C GLN A 97 -15.82 2.66 5.02
N GLU A 98 -16.91 3.41 5.11
CA GLU A 98 -17.58 3.98 3.92
C GLU A 98 -16.77 5.11 3.31
N LYS A 99 -16.14 5.92 4.16
CA LYS A 99 -15.33 7.08 3.75
C LYS A 99 -13.85 6.79 4.00
N PRO A 100 -12.95 7.20 3.09
CA PRO A 100 -11.53 7.13 3.36
C PRO A 100 -11.14 7.91 4.62
N PHE A 101 -10.25 7.36 5.43
CA PHE A 101 -9.71 8.02 6.63
C PHE A 101 -8.34 8.65 6.34
N CYS A 102 -8.02 9.71 7.08
CA CYS A 102 -6.71 10.35 7.00
C CYS A 102 -5.66 9.48 7.71
N VAL A 103 -4.51 9.25 7.08
CA VAL A 103 -3.37 8.54 7.68
C VAL A 103 -2.25 9.50 8.13
N GLY A 104 -2.52 10.80 8.11
CA GLY A 104 -1.53 11.83 8.41
C GLY A 104 -0.53 12.02 7.27
N ARG A 105 0.60 12.66 7.60
CA ARG A 105 1.72 12.85 6.67
C ARG A 105 2.65 11.66 6.77
N VAL A 106 2.37 10.63 5.98
CA VAL A 106 3.18 9.41 5.87
C VAL A 106 4.29 9.63 4.85
N LYS A 107 5.54 9.46 5.27
CA LYS A 107 6.70 9.60 4.40
C LYS A 107 7.03 8.31 3.64
N ASN A 108 6.96 7.16 4.30
CA ASN A 108 7.20 5.85 3.71
C ASN A 108 6.10 4.86 4.11
N MET A 109 5.69 3.99 3.20
CA MET A 109 4.59 3.05 3.39
C MET A 109 4.92 1.66 2.86
N ASP A 110 4.67 0.65 3.68
CA ASP A 110 4.86 -0.77 3.39
C ASP A 110 3.58 -1.54 3.75
N LEU A 111 2.87 -2.09 2.76
CA LEU A 111 1.66 -2.89 2.96
C LEU A 111 1.87 -4.30 2.41
N GLU A 112 1.75 -5.28 3.29
CA GLU A 112 1.95 -6.69 2.97
C GLU A 112 0.65 -7.51 3.10
N ASP A 113 0.41 -8.37 2.11
CA ASP A 113 -0.70 -9.30 2.03
C ASP A 113 -2.07 -8.60 2.11
N TYR A 114 -2.98 -9.02 3.00
CA TYR A 114 -4.32 -8.41 3.07
C TYR A 114 -4.28 -6.93 3.47
N ALA A 115 -3.16 -6.44 4.00
CA ALA A 115 -2.96 -5.02 4.27
C ALA A 115 -2.96 -4.18 2.99
N VAL A 116 -2.66 -4.76 1.83
CA VAL A 116 -2.78 -4.08 0.53
C VAL A 116 -4.20 -3.58 0.30
N GLY A 117 -5.22 -4.30 0.79
CA GLY A 117 -6.62 -3.87 0.73
C GLY A 117 -6.92 -2.55 1.46
N VAL A 118 -6.17 -2.27 2.52
CA VAL A 118 -6.40 -1.10 3.40
C VAL A 118 -6.23 0.21 2.66
N ILE A 119 -5.35 0.27 1.66
CA ILE A 119 -5.08 1.51 0.92
C ILE A 119 -6.31 2.11 0.26
N THR A 120 -7.29 1.28 -0.13
CA THR A 120 -8.55 1.71 -0.73
C THR A 120 -9.39 2.58 0.21
N LYS A 121 -9.07 2.54 1.51
CA LYS A 121 -9.73 3.29 2.58
C LYS A 121 -8.86 4.40 3.13
N MET A 122 -7.68 4.65 2.56
CA MET A 122 -6.81 5.76 2.97
C MET A 122 -7.03 6.99 2.09
N SER A 123 -7.01 8.17 2.71
CA SER A 123 -6.97 9.45 2.00
C SER A 123 -5.52 9.91 1.84
N LEU A 124 -4.94 9.64 0.67
CA LEU A 124 -3.53 9.96 0.37
C LEU A 124 -3.33 11.20 -0.50
N LYS A 125 -4.39 11.92 -0.90
CA LYS A 125 -4.33 12.99 -1.91
C LYS A 125 -3.30 14.08 -1.63
N ASP A 126 -3.03 14.39 -0.37
CA ASP A 126 -2.07 15.42 0.04
C ASP A 126 -0.72 14.87 0.49
N CYS A 127 -0.48 13.57 0.30
CA CYS A 127 0.79 12.92 0.64
C CYS A 127 1.80 13.04 -0.50
N GLU A 128 3.05 13.25 -0.11
CA GLU A 128 4.25 13.03 -0.92
C GLU A 128 5.01 11.88 -0.28
N ILE A 129 5.01 10.72 -0.94
CA ILE A 129 5.56 9.48 -0.39
C ILE A 129 6.96 9.29 -0.99
N GLU A 130 7.98 9.09 -0.16
CA GLU A 130 9.33 8.77 -0.64
C GLU A 130 9.43 7.31 -1.07
N GLU A 131 9.03 6.37 -0.20
CA GLU A 131 9.02 4.93 -0.49
C GLU A 131 7.61 4.35 -0.33
N PHE A 132 7.12 3.66 -1.35
CA PHE A 132 5.79 3.05 -1.38
C PHE A 132 5.91 1.60 -1.86
N TYR A 133 5.72 0.65 -0.96
CA TYR A 133 5.85 -0.78 -1.23
C TYR A 133 4.54 -1.51 -0.97
N LEU A 134 4.09 -2.28 -1.96
CA LEU A 134 2.98 -3.22 -1.83
C LEU A 134 3.48 -4.62 -2.22
N SER A 135 3.23 -5.61 -1.37
CA SER A 135 3.52 -7.02 -1.65
C SER A 135 2.32 -7.89 -1.33
N ALA A 136 2.00 -8.84 -2.20
CA ALA A 136 0.94 -9.79 -1.96
C ALA A 136 1.27 -11.16 -2.51
N PHE A 137 1.31 -12.17 -1.64
CA PHE A 137 1.68 -13.53 -2.04
C PHE A 137 0.53 -14.34 -2.66
N ARG A 138 -0.74 -13.99 -2.37
CA ARG A 138 -1.91 -14.70 -2.87
C ARG A 138 -2.89 -13.76 -3.55
N ARG A 139 -3.64 -14.27 -4.53
CA ARG A 139 -4.70 -13.51 -5.22
C ARG A 139 -5.74 -12.92 -4.25
N GLY A 140 -6.08 -13.65 -3.19
CA GLY A 140 -7.03 -13.20 -2.17
C GLY A 140 -6.61 -11.91 -1.47
N HIS A 141 -5.30 -11.67 -1.32
CA HIS A 141 -4.75 -10.52 -0.59
C HIS A 141 -5.09 -9.18 -1.27
N VAL A 142 -5.25 -9.18 -2.60
CA VAL A 142 -5.56 -7.98 -3.40
C VAL A 142 -7.02 -7.94 -3.87
N ALA A 143 -7.84 -8.93 -3.50
CA ALA A 143 -9.21 -9.06 -4.01
C ALA A 143 -10.07 -7.81 -3.74
N ALA A 144 -9.96 -7.24 -2.53
CA ALA A 144 -10.68 -6.03 -2.14
C ALA A 144 -10.30 -4.81 -3.00
N VAL A 145 -9.05 -4.74 -3.45
CA VAL A 145 -8.57 -3.65 -4.31
C VAL A 145 -9.04 -3.84 -5.74
N LEU A 146 -8.92 -5.05 -6.28
CA LEU A 146 -9.35 -5.36 -7.65
C LEU A 146 -10.86 -5.27 -7.83
N ALA A 147 -11.63 -5.46 -6.75
CA ALA A 147 -13.08 -5.26 -6.72
C ALA A 147 -13.51 -3.77 -6.74
N GLN A 148 -12.59 -2.82 -6.54
CA GLN A 148 -12.94 -1.40 -6.61
C GLN A 148 -13.36 -1.01 -8.04
N GLU A 149 -14.51 -0.36 -8.16
CA GLU A 149 -14.96 0.24 -9.42
C GLU A 149 -14.12 1.47 -9.79
N LYS A 150 -13.81 2.29 -8.78
CA LYS A 150 -13.08 3.54 -8.96
C LYS A 150 -11.62 3.37 -8.53
N PRO A 151 -10.66 3.88 -9.31
CA PRO A 151 -9.27 3.91 -8.88
C PRO A 151 -9.07 4.72 -7.59
N PHE A 152 -8.13 4.31 -6.75
CA PHE A 152 -7.75 5.03 -5.52
C PHE A 152 -6.50 5.89 -5.73
N CYS A 153 -6.35 6.95 -4.93
CA CYS A 153 -5.19 7.86 -5.00
C CYS A 153 -4.01 7.32 -4.18
N VAL A 154 -2.78 7.47 -4.71
CA VAL A 154 -1.52 7.07 -4.04
C VAL A 154 -0.65 8.28 -3.63
N GLY A 155 -1.22 9.49 -3.65
CA GLY A 155 -0.49 10.74 -3.42
C GLY A 155 -0.17 11.51 -4.69
N ARG A 156 0.33 12.74 -4.51
CA ARG A 156 0.74 13.62 -5.62
C ARG A 156 2.08 13.21 -6.22
N ARG A 157 2.98 12.72 -5.38
CA ARG A 157 4.33 12.31 -5.76
C ARG A 157 4.73 11.06 -4.99
N VAL A 158 5.37 10.13 -5.69
CA VAL A 158 5.98 8.94 -5.15
C VAL A 158 7.45 8.88 -5.60
N GLY A 159 8.39 8.83 -4.65
CA GLY A 159 9.81 8.67 -4.98
C GLY A 159 10.10 7.31 -5.60
N ASN A 160 9.72 6.25 -4.90
CA ASN A 160 9.99 4.88 -5.30
C ASN A 160 8.77 4.01 -5.02
N MET A 161 8.11 3.58 -6.09
CA MET A 161 6.94 2.70 -6.06
C MET A 161 7.38 1.28 -6.40
N ARG A 162 7.18 0.34 -5.49
CA ARG A 162 7.55 -1.07 -5.67
C ARG A 162 6.33 -1.96 -5.47
N LEU A 163 5.99 -2.75 -6.48
CA LEU A 163 4.86 -3.69 -6.42
C LEU A 163 5.36 -5.12 -6.65
N GLY A 164 5.12 -6.02 -5.70
CA GLY A 164 5.58 -7.40 -5.71
C GLY A 164 4.45 -8.43 -5.71
N GLY A 165 4.59 -9.49 -6.50
CA GLY A 165 3.62 -10.58 -6.55
C GLY A 165 2.26 -10.13 -7.09
N TYR A 166 1.17 -10.56 -6.47
CA TYR A 166 -0.19 -10.14 -6.88
C TYR A 166 -0.44 -8.63 -6.69
N ALA A 167 0.40 -7.92 -5.95
CA ALA A 167 0.28 -6.47 -5.83
C ALA A 167 0.61 -5.73 -7.14
N VAL A 168 1.24 -6.39 -8.11
CA VAL A 168 1.44 -5.80 -9.45
C VAL A 168 0.11 -5.50 -10.12
N ASP A 169 -0.88 -6.38 -10.02
CA ASP A 169 -2.22 -6.17 -10.59
C ASP A 169 -2.96 -4.96 -9.99
N VAL A 170 -2.59 -4.53 -8.77
CA VAL A 170 -3.19 -3.37 -8.08
C VAL A 170 -2.94 -2.06 -8.81
N ILE A 171 -1.88 -1.96 -9.62
CA ILE A 171 -1.57 -0.74 -10.39
C ILE A 171 -2.73 -0.32 -11.31
N THR A 172 -3.52 -1.28 -11.80
CA THR A 172 -4.70 -1.03 -12.65
C THR A 172 -5.83 -0.29 -11.93
N LYS A 173 -5.79 -0.27 -10.59
CA LYS A 173 -6.75 0.38 -9.70
C LYS A 173 -6.17 1.63 -9.06
N MET A 174 -5.01 2.10 -9.48
CA MET A 174 -4.42 3.35 -9.01
C MET A 174 -4.81 4.52 -9.93
N SER A 175 -5.16 5.66 -9.33
CA SER A 175 -5.36 6.92 -10.04
C SER A 175 -4.02 7.64 -10.20
N LEU A 176 -3.29 7.32 -11.27
CA LEU A 176 -1.91 7.79 -11.47
C LEU A 176 -1.77 9.01 -12.39
N LYS A 177 -2.83 9.45 -13.08
CA LYS A 177 -2.76 10.49 -14.11
C LYS A 177 -2.03 11.78 -13.69
N GLU A 178 -2.24 12.21 -12.45
CA GLU A 178 -1.62 13.42 -11.89
C GLU A 178 -0.46 13.11 -10.94
N CYS A 179 -0.08 11.84 -10.81
CA CYS A 179 0.97 11.37 -9.92
C CYS A 179 2.33 11.42 -10.62
N GLU A 180 3.33 11.96 -9.92
CA GLU A 180 4.73 11.91 -10.33
C GLU A 180 5.44 10.74 -9.66
N ILE A 181 6.08 9.88 -10.45
CA ILE A 181 6.79 8.71 -9.95
C ILE A 181 8.25 8.79 -10.40
N GLU A 182 9.18 8.94 -9.45
CA GLU A 182 10.60 8.98 -9.80
C GLU A 182 11.12 7.59 -10.19
N ARG A 183 10.70 6.53 -9.50
CA ARG A 183 11.01 5.13 -9.83
C ARG A 183 9.79 4.22 -9.68
N LEU A 184 9.47 3.45 -10.71
CA LEU A 184 8.48 2.37 -10.67
C LEU A 184 9.18 1.02 -10.84
N SER A 185 9.02 0.13 -9.87
CA SER A 185 9.54 -1.24 -9.92
C SER A 185 8.40 -2.24 -9.78
N LEU A 186 8.33 -3.20 -10.70
CA LEU A 186 7.34 -4.28 -10.70
C LEU A 186 8.06 -5.62 -10.73
N THR A 187 7.68 -6.54 -9.83
CA THR A 187 8.27 -7.87 -9.76
C THR A 187 7.18 -8.93 -9.70
N ALA A 188 7.17 -9.83 -10.70
CA ALA A 188 6.18 -10.89 -10.79
C ALA A 188 6.82 -12.22 -11.22
N PHE A 189 7.09 -13.09 -10.26
CA PHE A 189 7.69 -14.42 -10.51
C PHE A 189 6.75 -15.45 -11.13
N ARG A 190 5.46 -15.16 -11.27
CA ARG A 190 4.45 -16.09 -11.80
C ARG A 190 3.51 -15.36 -12.73
N LYS A 191 3.01 -16.06 -13.75
CA LYS A 191 2.06 -15.51 -14.72
C LYS A 191 0.79 -14.98 -14.05
N GLU A 192 0.33 -15.64 -12.99
CA GLU A 192 -0.90 -15.28 -12.28
C GLU A 192 -0.79 -13.94 -11.54
N HIS A 193 0.43 -13.46 -11.24
CA HIS A 193 0.67 -12.18 -10.56
C HIS A 193 0.32 -10.96 -11.42
N VAL A 194 0.26 -11.14 -12.75
CA VAL A 194 -0.01 -10.08 -13.74
C VAL A 194 -1.27 -10.39 -14.56
N ALA A 195 -2.09 -11.33 -14.12
CA ALA A 195 -3.22 -11.80 -14.91
C ALA A 195 -4.27 -10.71 -15.10
N ALA A 196 -4.58 -9.91 -14.08
CA ALA A 196 -5.60 -8.87 -14.19
C ALA A 196 -5.13 -7.69 -15.04
N VAL A 197 -3.84 -7.34 -14.97
CA VAL A 197 -3.29 -6.27 -15.80
C VAL A 197 -3.16 -6.68 -17.26
N LEU A 198 -2.73 -7.90 -17.55
CA LEU A 198 -2.66 -8.40 -18.94
C LEU A 198 -4.05 -8.62 -19.57
N ALA A 199 -5.08 -8.85 -18.75
CA ALA A 199 -6.47 -8.92 -19.20
C ALA A 199 -7.08 -7.55 -19.57
N GLN A 200 -6.42 -6.43 -19.28
CA GLN A 200 -6.91 -5.11 -19.68
C GLN A 200 -6.98 -5.00 -21.21
N GLU A 201 -8.16 -4.64 -21.73
CA GLU A 201 -8.34 -4.40 -23.17
C GLU A 201 -7.65 -3.11 -23.62
N LYS A 202 -7.70 -2.07 -22.78
CA LYS A 202 -7.15 -0.75 -23.06
C LYS A 202 -5.93 -0.49 -22.18
N PRO A 203 -4.89 0.18 -22.69
CA PRO A 203 -3.79 0.62 -21.86
C PRO A 203 -4.25 1.53 -20.73
N PHE A 204 -3.69 1.38 -19.54
CA PHE A 204 -3.95 2.23 -18.38
C PHE A 204 -2.85 3.30 -18.21
N CYS A 205 -3.20 4.44 -17.62
CA CYS A 205 -2.25 5.51 -17.34
C CYS A 205 -1.37 5.15 -16.13
N VAL A 206 -0.05 5.31 -16.27
CA VAL A 206 0.93 5.07 -15.20
C VAL A 206 1.45 6.35 -14.54
N GLY A 207 0.88 7.51 -14.90
CA GLY A 207 1.34 8.82 -14.44
C GLY A 207 2.59 9.30 -15.15
N ARG A 208 3.32 10.23 -14.52
CA ARG A 208 4.60 10.75 -15.03
C ARG A 208 5.73 9.98 -14.37
N VAL A 209 6.16 8.89 -15.01
CA VAL A 209 7.24 8.04 -14.51
C VAL A 209 8.55 8.42 -15.19
N LYS A 210 9.64 8.55 -14.43
CA LYS A 210 10.98 8.78 -15.00
C LYS A 210 11.79 7.52 -15.21
N LYS A 211 11.73 6.57 -14.28
CA LYS A 211 12.55 5.35 -14.31
C LYS A 211 11.71 4.12 -14.02
N MET A 212 11.90 3.06 -14.80
CA MET A 212 11.13 1.81 -14.70
C MET A 212 12.03 0.57 -14.63
N TRP A 213 11.67 -0.37 -13.75
CA TRP A 213 12.33 -1.68 -13.59
C TRP A 213 11.29 -2.78 -13.52
N PHE A 214 11.19 -3.62 -14.56
CA PHE A 214 10.27 -4.76 -14.55
C PHE A 214 11.03 -6.07 -14.57
N TRP A 215 10.65 -6.96 -13.67
CA TRP A 215 11.28 -8.26 -13.46
C TRP A 215 10.31 -9.41 -13.77
N ASP A 216 10.80 -10.41 -14.49
CA ASP A 216 10.10 -11.65 -14.86
C ASP A 216 8.78 -11.37 -15.61
N TYR A 217 7.65 -11.97 -15.19
CA TYR A 217 6.36 -11.76 -15.84
C TYR A 217 5.88 -10.29 -15.78
N ALA A 218 6.47 -9.46 -14.90
CA ALA A 218 6.14 -8.04 -14.84
C ALA A 218 6.57 -7.30 -16.11
N VAL A 219 7.54 -7.83 -16.87
CA VAL A 219 7.95 -7.26 -18.16
C VAL A 219 6.76 -7.15 -19.10
N GLY A 220 5.85 -8.13 -19.12
CA GLY A 220 4.65 -8.11 -19.95
C GLY A 220 3.70 -6.93 -19.67
N VAL A 221 3.75 -6.37 -18.46
CA VAL A 221 2.85 -5.28 -18.03
C VAL A 221 3.04 -4.02 -18.86
N ILE A 222 4.25 -3.76 -19.36
CA ILE A 222 4.54 -2.59 -20.19
C ILE A 222 3.62 -2.47 -21.41
N THR A 223 3.18 -3.61 -21.96
CA THR A 223 2.28 -3.67 -23.12
C THR A 223 0.87 -3.14 -22.84
N LYS A 224 0.54 -2.96 -21.56
CA LYS A 224 -0.73 -2.47 -21.06
C LYS A 224 -0.62 -1.08 -20.47
N MET A 225 0.54 -0.45 -20.54
CA MET A 225 0.76 0.91 -20.04
C MET A 225 0.60 1.94 -21.17
N SER A 226 -0.04 3.07 -20.85
CA SER A 226 0.00 4.27 -21.67
C SER A 226 1.15 5.17 -21.19
N LEU A 227 2.20 5.29 -22.01
CA LEU A 227 3.40 6.06 -21.71
C LEU A 227 3.40 7.48 -22.29
N LYS A 228 2.26 7.95 -22.82
CA LYS A 228 2.16 9.24 -23.53
C LYS A 228 2.57 10.47 -22.70
N ASP A 229 2.39 10.40 -21.39
CA ASP A 229 2.71 11.46 -20.46
C ASP A 229 4.03 11.19 -19.71
N CYS A 230 4.79 10.17 -20.10
CA CYS A 230 6.07 9.81 -19.48
C CYS A 230 7.26 10.34 -20.28
N GLU A 231 8.24 10.88 -19.56
CA GLU A 231 9.59 11.14 -20.06
C GLU A 231 10.53 10.11 -19.42
N ILE A 232 10.62 8.93 -20.03
CA ILE A 232 11.39 7.82 -19.48
C ILE A 232 12.89 8.07 -19.68
N GLU A 233 13.59 8.37 -18.58
CA GLU A 233 15.04 8.49 -18.52
C GLU A 233 15.74 7.12 -18.54
N TYR A 234 15.10 6.11 -17.95
CA TYR A 234 15.69 4.79 -17.77
C TYR A 234 14.61 3.70 -17.75
N LEU A 235 14.79 2.66 -18.57
CA LEU A 235 13.93 1.49 -18.64
C LEU A 235 14.78 0.23 -18.60
N GLU A 236 14.56 -0.59 -17.58
CA GLU A 236 15.19 -1.90 -17.44
C GLU A 236 14.13 -3.00 -17.36
N LEU A 237 14.24 -3.96 -18.28
CA LEU A 237 13.36 -5.11 -18.40
C LEU A 237 14.22 -6.36 -18.25
N ILE A 238 14.06 -7.08 -17.14
CA ILE A 238 14.88 -8.24 -16.81
C ILE A 238 14.00 -9.48 -16.75
N THR A 239 14.39 -10.49 -17.52
CA THR A 239 13.75 -11.80 -17.51
C THR A 239 14.80 -12.88 -17.77
N SER A 240 14.62 -14.06 -17.16
CA SER A 240 15.42 -15.26 -17.41
C SER A 240 14.75 -16.28 -18.33
N GLU A 241 13.45 -16.14 -18.61
CA GLU A 241 12.66 -17.12 -19.38
C GLU A 241 11.89 -16.46 -20.54
N GLU A 242 11.84 -17.14 -21.69
CA GLU A 242 11.06 -16.69 -22.86
C GLU A 242 9.56 -16.57 -22.53
N ALA A 243 9.05 -17.46 -21.65
CA ALA A 243 7.66 -17.46 -21.21
C ALA A 243 7.22 -16.11 -20.61
N HIS A 244 8.12 -15.37 -19.98
CA HIS A 244 7.84 -14.05 -19.39
C HIS A 244 7.56 -12.97 -20.44
N VAL A 245 8.12 -13.11 -21.65
CA VAL A 245 8.00 -12.14 -22.75
C VAL A 245 7.24 -12.68 -23.96
N ALA A 246 6.77 -13.93 -23.91
CA ALA A 246 6.05 -14.56 -25.02
C ALA A 246 4.82 -13.76 -25.50
N GLY A 247 4.15 -13.03 -24.59
CA GLY A 247 3.04 -12.13 -24.96
C GLY A 247 3.48 -10.86 -25.69
N ILE A 248 4.69 -10.37 -25.42
CA ILE A 248 5.30 -9.23 -26.10
C ILE A 248 5.78 -9.64 -27.50
N LEU A 249 6.50 -10.75 -27.60
CA LEU A 249 7.11 -11.22 -28.85
C LEU A 249 6.07 -11.58 -29.94
N LYS A 250 4.82 -11.87 -29.54
CA LYS A 250 3.71 -12.16 -30.45
C LYS A 250 3.01 -10.91 -30.99
N GLN A 251 3.34 -9.72 -30.51
CA GLN A 251 2.69 -8.50 -30.97
C GLN A 251 3.23 -8.10 -32.34
N GLU A 252 2.32 -7.91 -33.31
CA GLU A 252 2.68 -7.44 -34.65
C GLU A 252 3.03 -5.96 -34.67
N LYS A 253 2.50 -5.19 -33.71
CA LYS A 253 2.72 -3.75 -33.59
C LYS A 253 3.71 -3.47 -32.46
N PRO A 254 4.61 -2.49 -32.63
CA PRO A 254 5.37 -1.95 -31.51
C PRO A 254 4.42 -1.52 -30.39
N PHE A 255 4.78 -1.84 -29.15
CA PHE A 255 4.20 -1.24 -27.96
C PHE A 255 5.09 -0.04 -27.60
N CYS A 256 4.46 1.10 -27.25
CA CYS A 256 4.99 2.48 -27.18
C CYS A 256 4.60 3.34 -28.39
#